data_AF-A0A3N0GIW6-F1
#
_entry.id   AF-A0A3N0GIW6-F1
#
_cell.length_a   1.000
_cell.length_b   1.000
_cell.length_c   1.000
_cell.angle_alpha   90.00
_cell.angle_beta   90.00
_cell.angle_gamma   90.00
#
_symmetry.space_group_name_H-M   'P 1'
#
loop_
_entity.id
_entity.type
_entity.pdbx_description
1 polymer ?
#
loop_
_entity_poly.entity_id
_entity_poly.type
_entity_poly.pdbx_seq_one_letter_code
_entity_poly.pdbx_strand_id
1 'polypeptide(L)'
;MTPGHDAFVDASDSASATVEFPDVVASFEALGFVRLGRLGRPVPGEIWRAAALYPRSRRDEFCAHLSVPPVVLRSPDATALVTVSWWWGMPEVRLRTALHDGSVVETLRQWDHTPVPPRAHGRLYRRGDLRQEQLMLNAPEGGREVDLAQGDADQLWRSHRDRVDAVAARRATSLVSHRTMGEAVVLSNRLARHQRACVSAQKRRGLLVLGSIALVAAAALVGVFTLPFTGLLVLLVLEVAVIAVLLGFRRRIYAGSLSRRYRTAGRPALEP
;
A
#
# COMPACT_ATOMS: atom_id res chain seq x y z
N MET A 1 -18.50 -21.04 -0.14
CA MET A 1 -17.18 -20.38 -0.13
C MET A 1 -17.17 -19.41 1.03
N THR A 2 -16.56 -19.78 2.16
CA THR A 2 -16.50 -18.91 3.34
C THR A 2 -15.65 -17.68 2.98
N PRO A 3 -16.15 -16.45 3.13
CA PRO A 3 -15.34 -15.27 2.89
C PRO A 3 -14.10 -15.35 3.79
N GLY A 4 -12.91 -15.33 3.19
CA GLY A 4 -11.66 -15.35 3.94
C GLY A 4 -11.60 -14.17 4.91
N HIS A 5 -10.92 -14.34 6.04
CA HIS A 5 -10.84 -13.42 7.19
C HIS A 5 -10.49 -11.94 6.88
N ASP A 6 -10.10 -11.59 5.66
CA ASP A 6 -9.76 -10.22 5.25
C ASP A 6 -10.86 -9.51 4.44
N ALA A 7 -12.09 -10.03 4.41
CA ALA A 7 -13.15 -9.43 3.61
C ALA A 7 -13.67 -8.14 4.27
N PHE A 8 -13.72 -7.04 3.53
CA PHE A 8 -14.48 -5.87 3.95
C PHE A 8 -15.98 -6.15 3.89
N VAL A 9 -16.72 -5.52 4.81
CA VAL A 9 -18.18 -5.59 4.91
C VAL A 9 -18.76 -4.19 5.05
N ASP A 10 -20.05 -4.06 4.75
CA ASP A 10 -20.80 -2.86 5.10
C ASP A 10 -20.99 -2.82 6.62
N ALA A 11 -20.53 -1.74 7.24
CA ALA A 11 -20.65 -1.49 8.68
C ALA A 11 -21.47 -0.21 8.94
N SER A 12 -22.35 0.16 8.02
CA SER A 12 -23.19 1.36 8.14
C SER A 12 -24.15 1.31 9.32
N ASP A 13 -24.54 0.11 9.77
CA ASP A 13 -25.34 -0.10 10.99
C ASP A 13 -24.59 0.33 12.26
N SER A 14 -23.27 0.49 12.20
CA SER A 14 -22.47 1.11 13.27
C SER A 14 -22.57 2.65 13.26
N ALA A 15 -23.73 3.19 12.87
CA ALA A 15 -23.97 4.63 12.67
C ALA A 15 -23.69 5.48 13.93
N SER A 16 -23.79 4.88 15.13
CA SER A 16 -23.49 5.54 16.41
C SER A 16 -21.99 5.66 16.71
N ALA A 17 -21.10 5.07 15.91
CA ALA A 17 -19.66 5.19 16.09
C ALA A 17 -19.20 6.64 15.82
N THR A 18 -18.21 7.10 16.58
CA THR A 18 -17.55 8.39 16.33
C THR A 18 -17.04 8.47 14.88
N VAL A 19 -17.07 9.67 14.28
CA VAL A 19 -16.43 9.93 12.98
C VAL A 19 -15.00 10.39 13.25
N GLU A 20 -14.01 9.65 12.76
CA GLU A 20 -12.63 10.11 12.75
C GLU A 20 -12.47 11.24 11.73
N PHE A 21 -11.84 12.34 12.13
CA PHE A 21 -11.57 13.51 11.28
C PHE A 21 -12.82 14.09 10.58
N PRO A 22 -13.83 14.57 11.35
CA PRO A 22 -15.08 15.09 10.79
C PRO A 22 -14.85 16.27 9.82
N ASP A 23 -13.85 17.11 10.06
CA ASP A 23 -13.54 18.26 9.19
C ASP A 23 -13.05 17.83 7.80
N VAL A 24 -12.31 16.72 7.71
CA VAL A 24 -11.87 16.16 6.43
C VAL A 24 -13.06 15.60 5.67
N VAL A 25 -13.98 14.91 6.36
CA VAL A 25 -15.23 14.42 5.77
C VAL A 25 -16.08 15.58 5.26
N ALA A 26 -16.28 16.62 6.06
CA ALA A 26 -17.02 17.81 5.70
C ALA A 26 -16.40 18.54 4.49
N SER A 27 -15.07 18.57 4.39
CA SER A 27 -14.36 19.17 3.25
C SER A 27 -14.66 18.45 1.93
N PHE A 28 -14.80 17.11 1.93
CA PHE A 28 -15.24 16.37 0.75
C PHE A 28 -16.73 16.58 0.47
N GLU A 29 -17.57 16.61 1.50
CA GLU A 29 -19.02 16.88 1.34
C GLU A 29 -19.26 18.27 0.72
N ALA A 30 -18.45 19.27 1.06
CA ALA A 30 -18.47 20.60 0.44
C ALA A 30 -18.12 20.59 -1.06
N LEU A 31 -17.38 19.57 -1.53
CA LEU A 31 -17.08 19.35 -2.95
C LEU A 31 -18.17 18.52 -3.65
N GLY A 32 -19.28 18.22 -2.97
CA GLY A 32 -20.41 17.45 -3.48
C GLY A 32 -20.27 15.94 -3.32
N PHE A 33 -19.29 15.46 -2.54
CA PHE A 33 -19.22 14.03 -2.22
C PHE A 33 -20.39 13.64 -1.33
N VAL A 34 -20.94 12.45 -1.58
CA VAL A 34 -22.08 11.92 -0.82
C VAL A 34 -21.61 10.76 0.05
N ARG A 35 -21.90 10.84 1.35
CA ARG A 35 -21.62 9.75 2.29
C ARG A 35 -22.44 8.52 1.95
N LEU A 36 -21.77 7.38 1.73
CA LEU A 36 -22.43 6.09 1.45
C LEU A 36 -22.64 5.27 2.71
N GLY A 37 -21.74 5.38 3.68
CA GLY A 37 -21.75 4.52 4.85
C GLY A 37 -20.38 4.33 5.47
N ARG A 38 -20.16 3.14 6.05
CA ARG A 38 -18.91 2.78 6.70
C ARG A 38 -18.40 1.42 6.26
N LEU A 39 -17.08 1.31 6.11
CA LEU A 39 -16.43 0.07 5.66
C LEU A 39 -15.81 -0.66 6.86
N GLY A 40 -16.38 -1.81 7.25
CA GLY A 40 -15.89 -2.62 8.36
C GLY A 40 -15.00 -3.79 7.91
N ARG A 41 -14.36 -4.43 8.89
CA ARG A 41 -13.77 -5.77 8.75
C ARG A 41 -14.35 -6.71 9.81
N PRO A 42 -14.85 -7.89 9.45
CA PRO A 42 -15.63 -8.78 10.30
C PRO A 42 -14.75 -9.68 11.16
N VAL A 43 -13.74 -9.15 11.87
CA VAL A 43 -12.91 -10.01 12.74
C VAL A 43 -12.62 -9.38 14.10
N PRO A 44 -13.44 -9.71 15.11
CA PRO A 44 -13.10 -9.49 16.50
C PRO A 44 -11.77 -10.17 16.86
N GLY A 45 -10.84 -9.45 17.51
CA GLY A 45 -9.57 -9.98 18.02
C GLY A 45 -8.35 -9.84 17.11
N GLU A 46 -8.52 -9.53 15.82
CA GLU A 46 -7.38 -9.22 14.95
C GLU A 46 -6.70 -7.90 15.30
N ILE A 47 -7.49 -6.92 15.73
CA ILE A 47 -6.97 -5.60 16.15
C ILE A 47 -5.94 -5.78 17.27
N TRP A 48 -6.21 -6.63 18.26
CA TRP A 48 -5.28 -6.91 19.36
C TRP A 48 -4.00 -7.62 18.88
N ARG A 49 -4.12 -8.55 17.92
CA ARG A 49 -2.94 -9.21 17.32
C ARG A 49 -2.08 -8.22 16.53
N ALA A 50 -2.72 -7.31 15.80
CA ALA A 50 -2.02 -6.23 15.10
C ALA A 50 -1.37 -5.25 16.10
N ALA A 51 -2.10 -4.84 17.14
CA ALA A 51 -1.60 -3.97 18.22
C ALA A 51 -0.38 -4.59 18.93
N ALA A 52 -0.31 -5.92 19.02
CA ALA A 52 0.81 -6.60 19.65
C ALA A 52 2.16 -6.28 19.00
N LEU A 53 2.16 -5.93 17.70
CA LEU A 53 3.34 -5.53 16.94
C LEU A 53 3.90 -4.16 17.33
N TYR A 54 3.12 -3.32 18.03
CA TYR A 54 3.48 -1.95 18.39
C TYR A 54 3.92 -1.82 19.86
N PRO A 55 4.67 -0.76 20.24
CA PRO A 55 5.04 -0.49 21.64
C PRO A 55 3.84 -0.57 22.60
N ARG A 56 4.03 -1.09 23.82
CA ARG A 56 2.91 -1.29 24.78
C ARG A 56 2.14 0.01 25.03
N SER A 57 2.85 1.13 25.17
CA SER A 57 2.29 2.47 25.37
C SER A 57 1.41 3.00 24.24
N ARG A 58 1.39 2.35 23.08
CA ARG A 58 0.63 2.77 21.89
C ARG A 58 -0.49 1.81 21.50
N ARG A 59 -0.65 0.71 22.24
CA ARG A 59 -1.62 -0.34 21.87
C ARG A 59 -3.06 0.10 22.07
N ASP A 60 -3.35 0.78 23.17
CA ASP A 60 -4.71 1.19 23.50
C ASP A 60 -5.21 2.24 22.51
N GLU A 61 -4.37 3.24 22.19
CA GLU A 61 -4.60 4.22 21.12
C GLU A 61 -4.89 3.51 19.78
N PHE A 62 -4.02 2.58 19.37
CA PHE A 62 -4.19 1.83 18.13
C PHE A 62 -5.48 1.02 18.10
N CYS A 63 -5.81 0.32 19.19
CA CYS A 63 -7.03 -0.47 19.31
C CYS A 63 -8.28 0.41 19.28
N ALA A 64 -8.29 1.53 19.99
CA ALA A 64 -9.42 2.45 20.05
C ALA A 64 -9.76 2.98 18.67
N HIS A 65 -8.76 3.50 17.94
CA HIS A 65 -9.01 4.12 16.64
C HIS A 65 -9.26 3.10 15.51
N LEU A 66 -8.57 1.95 15.49
CA LEU A 66 -8.87 0.91 14.49
C LEU A 66 -10.21 0.22 14.70
N SER A 67 -10.82 0.34 15.89
CA SER A 67 -12.16 -0.17 16.12
C SER A 67 -13.23 0.73 15.50
N VAL A 68 -12.89 1.95 15.06
CA VAL A 68 -13.80 2.87 14.38
C VAL A 68 -13.78 2.58 12.88
N PRO A 69 -14.89 2.12 12.28
CA PRO A 69 -14.93 1.84 10.84
C PRO A 69 -14.78 3.12 10.02
N PRO A 70 -13.92 3.14 8.98
CA PRO A 70 -13.76 4.29 8.09
C PRO A 70 -15.07 4.74 7.45
N VAL A 71 -15.17 6.06 7.26
CA VAL A 71 -16.26 6.66 6.48
C VAL A 71 -15.96 6.49 4.99
N VAL A 72 -16.98 6.10 4.23
CA VAL A 72 -16.93 6.02 2.78
C VAL A 72 -17.81 7.09 2.15
N LEU A 73 -17.23 7.87 1.25
CA LEU A 73 -17.93 8.84 0.43
C LEU A 73 -17.80 8.47 -1.05
N ARG A 74 -18.76 8.91 -1.84
CA ARG A 74 -18.80 8.77 -3.29
C ARG A 74 -18.65 10.13 -3.94
N SER A 75 -17.87 10.22 -5.02
CA SER A 75 -17.72 11.44 -5.80
C SER A 75 -19.06 11.89 -6.44
N PRO A 76 -19.21 13.19 -6.79
CA PRO A 76 -20.43 13.71 -7.41
C PRO A 76 -20.85 12.95 -8.68
N ASP A 77 -19.88 12.56 -9.49
CA ASP A 77 -20.04 11.81 -10.74
C ASP A 77 -20.11 10.28 -10.55
N ALA A 78 -20.06 9.81 -9.30
CA ALA A 78 -20.09 8.40 -8.93
C ALA A 78 -18.92 7.56 -9.47
N THR A 79 -17.82 8.14 -9.93
CA THR A 79 -16.68 7.37 -10.51
C THR A 79 -15.59 7.04 -9.50
N ALA A 80 -15.59 7.70 -8.34
CA ALA A 80 -14.59 7.51 -7.30
C ALA A 80 -15.22 7.31 -5.93
N LEU A 81 -14.50 6.60 -5.08
CA LEU A 81 -14.80 6.41 -3.68
C LEU A 81 -13.68 7.01 -2.83
N VAL A 82 -14.05 7.75 -1.80
CA VAL A 82 -13.13 8.27 -0.79
C VAL A 82 -13.33 7.47 0.48
N THR A 83 -12.25 6.95 1.04
CA THR A 83 -12.23 6.38 2.38
C THR A 83 -11.45 7.29 3.29
N VAL A 84 -12.06 7.70 4.41
CA VAL A 84 -11.41 8.48 5.47
C VAL A 84 -11.32 7.62 6.72
N SER A 85 -10.10 7.34 7.15
CA SER A 85 -9.76 6.56 8.36
C SER A 85 -8.74 7.29 9.22
N TRP A 86 -8.55 6.78 10.43
CA TRP A 86 -7.41 7.11 11.26
C TRP A 86 -6.16 6.33 10.89
N TRP A 87 -5.03 7.03 10.91
CA TRP A 87 -3.70 6.42 10.88
C TRP A 87 -2.72 7.21 11.74
N TRP A 88 -2.42 6.72 12.95
CA TRP A 88 -1.41 7.28 13.87
C TRP A 88 -1.52 8.80 14.12
N GLY A 89 -2.75 9.25 14.45
CA GLY A 89 -3.04 10.65 14.73
C GLY A 89 -3.23 11.52 13.49
N MET A 90 -3.25 10.92 12.29
CA MET A 90 -3.44 11.61 11.01
C MET A 90 -4.68 11.07 10.29
N PRO A 91 -5.33 11.87 9.43
CA PRO A 91 -6.32 11.35 8.51
C PRO A 91 -5.62 10.58 7.39
N GLU A 92 -5.98 9.31 7.27
CA GLU A 92 -5.69 8.50 6.10
C GLU A 92 -6.84 8.66 5.10
N VAL A 93 -6.57 9.37 4.01
CA VAL A 93 -7.51 9.57 2.92
C VAL A 93 -7.09 8.76 1.72
N ARG A 94 -8.02 7.97 1.17
CA ARG A 94 -7.80 7.13 0.00
C ARG A 94 -8.89 7.35 -1.03
N LEU A 95 -8.53 7.87 -2.19
CA LEU A 95 -9.41 8.00 -3.35
C LEU A 95 -9.19 6.82 -4.29
N ARG A 96 -10.26 6.19 -4.74
CA ARG A 96 -10.22 4.95 -5.53
C ARG A 96 -11.21 5.00 -6.68
N THR A 97 -10.74 4.66 -7.87
CA THR A 97 -11.57 4.44 -9.07
C THR A 97 -11.24 3.09 -9.68
N ALA A 98 -12.27 2.28 -9.91
CA ALA A 98 -12.14 1.06 -10.70
C ALA A 98 -12.31 1.36 -12.18
N LEU A 99 -11.58 0.63 -13.02
CA LEU A 99 -11.69 0.68 -14.47
C LEU A 99 -12.32 -0.62 -14.99
N HIS A 100 -12.94 -0.56 -16.18
CA HIS A 100 -13.62 -1.71 -16.79
C HIS A 100 -12.67 -2.85 -17.17
N ASP A 101 -11.39 -2.57 -17.40
CA ASP A 101 -10.34 -3.59 -17.59
C ASP A 101 -9.98 -4.34 -16.29
N GLY A 102 -10.63 -4.01 -15.17
CA GLY A 102 -10.40 -4.61 -13.86
C GLY A 102 -9.32 -3.92 -13.03
N SER A 103 -8.57 -2.98 -13.61
CA SER A 103 -7.55 -2.21 -12.92
C SER A 103 -8.17 -1.19 -11.95
N VAL A 104 -7.35 -0.71 -11.02
CA VAL A 104 -7.77 0.26 -9.99
C VAL A 104 -6.72 1.34 -9.87
N VAL A 105 -7.16 2.58 -9.93
CA VAL A 105 -6.33 3.76 -9.64
C VAL A 105 -6.62 4.19 -8.21
N GLU A 106 -5.58 4.37 -7.41
CA GLU A 106 -5.68 4.85 -6.03
C GLU A 106 -4.75 6.03 -5.80
N THR A 107 -5.31 7.11 -5.26
CA THR A 107 -4.55 8.25 -4.77
C THR A 107 -4.65 8.26 -3.25
N LEU A 108 -3.50 8.27 -2.59
CA LEU A 108 -3.40 8.33 -1.13
C LEU A 108 -2.98 9.74 -0.74
N ARG A 109 -3.59 10.29 0.31
CA ARG A 109 -3.03 11.48 0.96
C ARG A 109 -1.69 11.11 1.58
N GLN A 110 -0.67 11.91 1.30
CA GLN A 110 0.65 11.73 1.91
C GLN A 110 0.56 11.91 3.43
N TRP A 111 1.27 11.08 4.18
CA TRP A 111 1.36 11.22 5.63
C TRP A 111 2.06 12.51 6.05
N ASP A 112 1.51 13.15 7.07
CA ASP A 112 2.05 14.39 7.66
C ASP A 112 3.35 14.12 8.44
N HIS A 113 3.40 12.96 9.11
CA HIS A 113 4.55 12.52 9.88
C HIS A 113 4.76 11.01 9.80
N THR A 114 5.89 10.55 10.33
CA THR A 114 6.19 9.12 10.40
C THR A 114 5.23 8.42 11.35
N PRO A 115 4.47 7.41 10.92
CA PRO A 115 3.65 6.63 11.84
C PRO A 115 4.54 5.89 12.85
N VAL A 116 3.96 5.53 14.00
CA VAL A 116 4.68 4.70 14.98
C VAL A 116 5.04 3.38 14.30
N PRO A 117 6.34 3.00 14.23
CA PRO A 117 6.72 1.77 13.56
C PRO A 117 6.39 0.55 14.44
N PRO A 118 6.07 -0.61 13.83
CA PRO A 118 6.09 -1.88 14.54
C PRO A 118 7.46 -2.12 15.17
N ARG A 119 7.52 -2.80 16.32
CA ARG A 119 8.77 -3.06 17.08
C ARG A 119 9.87 -3.68 16.22
N ALA A 120 9.50 -4.64 15.38
CA ALA A 120 10.43 -5.33 14.48
C ALA A 120 11.04 -4.42 13.40
N HIS A 121 10.41 -3.27 13.10
CA HIS A 121 10.79 -2.37 12.01
C HIS A 121 11.31 -1.01 12.48
N GLY A 122 11.41 -0.78 13.80
CA GLY A 122 11.77 0.54 14.34
C GLY A 122 13.10 1.11 13.85
N ARG A 123 14.07 0.26 13.46
CA ARG A 123 15.35 0.72 12.87
C ARG A 123 15.22 1.13 11.40
N LEU A 124 14.30 0.52 10.65
CA LEU A 124 14.09 0.80 9.23
C LEU A 124 13.41 2.17 9.03
N TYR A 125 12.47 2.52 9.92
CA TYR A 125 11.72 3.77 9.84
C TYR A 125 12.53 5.04 10.20
N ARG A 126 13.69 4.92 10.87
CA ARG A 126 14.47 6.10 11.31
C ARG A 126 15.12 6.90 10.17
N ARG A 127 15.27 6.31 8.99
CA ARG A 127 15.97 6.91 7.84
C ARG A 127 15.18 6.78 6.54
N GLY A 128 13.95 6.28 6.61
CA GLY A 128 13.12 6.03 5.45
C GLY A 128 12.51 7.32 4.93
N ASP A 129 12.46 7.47 3.61
CA ASP A 129 11.60 8.44 2.96
C ASP A 129 10.13 8.03 3.22
N LEU A 130 9.36 8.92 3.86
CA LEU A 130 7.95 8.68 4.17
C LEU A 130 7.13 8.35 2.93
N ARG A 131 7.41 9.04 1.82
CA ARG A 131 6.74 8.79 0.55
C ARG A 131 6.99 7.34 0.14
N GLN A 132 8.24 6.91 0.17
CA GLN A 132 8.65 5.57 -0.17
C GLN A 132 8.00 4.51 0.74
N GLU A 133 8.00 4.72 2.06
CA GLU A 133 7.41 3.78 3.01
C GLU A 133 5.90 3.60 2.79
N GLN A 134 5.16 4.71 2.62
CA GLN A 134 3.72 4.67 2.36
C GLN A 134 3.41 3.94 1.06
N LEU A 135 4.21 4.15 0.02
CA LEU A 135 4.07 3.48 -1.26
C LEU A 135 4.45 2.00 -1.22
N MET A 136 5.48 1.63 -0.45
CA MET A 136 5.87 0.24 -0.26
C MET A 136 4.74 -0.60 0.36
N LEU A 137 3.99 -0.01 1.30
CA LEU A 137 2.81 -0.65 1.89
C LEU A 137 1.64 -0.82 0.90
N ASN A 138 1.66 -0.06 -0.21
CA ASN A 138 0.60 -0.03 -1.22
C ASN A 138 1.11 -0.39 -2.62
N ALA A 139 2.20 -1.18 -2.70
CA ALA A 139 2.95 -1.40 -3.92
C ALA A 139 2.07 -1.69 -5.16
N PRO A 140 2.30 -0.98 -6.29
CA PRO A 140 1.53 -1.20 -7.51
C PRO A 140 1.93 -2.55 -8.10
N GLU A 141 1.05 -3.54 -8.13
CA GLU A 141 1.15 -4.72 -9.02
C GLU A 141 -0.26 -5.21 -9.38
N GLY A 142 -0.35 -6.03 -10.43
CA GLY A 142 -1.58 -6.75 -10.78
C GLY A 142 -2.76 -5.87 -11.15
N GLY A 143 -2.53 -4.73 -11.81
CA GLY A 143 -3.60 -3.80 -12.21
C GLY A 143 -3.91 -2.70 -11.19
N ARG A 144 -3.15 -2.56 -10.10
CA ARG A 144 -3.28 -1.42 -9.18
C ARG A 144 -2.24 -0.34 -9.50
N GLU A 145 -2.69 0.90 -9.66
CA GLU A 145 -1.84 2.08 -9.81
C GLU A 145 -2.02 3.00 -8.61
N VAL A 146 -0.97 3.12 -7.78
CA VAL A 146 -0.98 3.92 -6.54
C VAL A 146 -0.02 5.09 -6.65
N ASP A 147 -0.39 6.24 -6.11
CA ASP A 147 0.46 7.42 -5.98
C ASP A 147 0.02 8.23 -4.77
N LEU A 148 0.89 9.13 -4.32
CA LEU A 148 0.63 10.02 -3.21
C LEU A 148 0.38 11.43 -3.72
N ALA A 149 -0.64 12.08 -3.15
CA ALA A 149 -0.89 13.49 -3.33
C ALA A 149 -0.83 14.20 -1.96
N GLN A 150 -0.39 15.46 -2.00
CA GLN A 150 -0.44 16.36 -0.85
C GLN A 150 -1.63 17.30 -1.02
N GLY A 151 -2.08 17.88 0.08
CA GLY A 151 -3.10 18.92 0.05
C GLY A 151 -4.38 18.61 0.81
N ASP A 152 -5.33 19.53 0.64
CA ASP A 152 -6.70 19.43 1.11
C ASP A 152 -7.58 18.54 0.19
N ALA A 153 -8.87 18.44 0.52
CA ALA A 153 -9.81 17.61 -0.22
C ALA A 153 -9.90 17.97 -1.72
N ASP A 154 -9.85 19.27 -2.05
CA ASP A 154 -9.96 19.74 -3.44
C ASP A 154 -8.71 19.38 -4.24
N GLN A 155 -7.53 19.64 -3.66
CA GLN A 155 -6.24 19.28 -4.27
C GLN A 155 -6.12 17.77 -4.48
N LEU A 156 -6.52 16.97 -3.47
CA LEU A 156 -6.54 15.50 -3.56
C LEU A 156 -7.50 15.02 -4.66
N TRP A 157 -8.69 15.61 -4.75
CA TRP A 157 -9.68 15.24 -5.76
C TRP A 157 -9.23 15.59 -7.17
N ARG A 158 -8.72 16.81 -7.40
CA ARG A 158 -8.17 17.23 -8.70
C ARG A 158 -7.04 16.31 -9.14
N SER A 159 -6.05 16.09 -8.26
CA SER A 159 -4.93 15.19 -8.54
C SER A 159 -5.39 13.76 -8.87
N HIS A 160 -6.41 13.26 -8.17
CA HIS A 160 -6.97 11.94 -8.47
C HIS A 160 -7.65 11.88 -9.84
N ARG A 161 -8.49 12.86 -10.18
CA ARG A 161 -9.17 12.91 -11.49
C ARG A 161 -8.19 12.97 -12.65
N ASP A 162 -7.26 13.92 -12.61
CA ASP A 162 -6.26 14.10 -13.68
C ASP A 162 -5.50 12.81 -13.94
N ARG A 163 -5.21 12.08 -12.86
CA ARG A 163 -4.53 10.79 -12.95
C ARG A 163 -5.43 9.68 -13.49
N VAL A 164 -6.67 9.58 -13.01
CA VAL A 164 -7.63 8.59 -13.51
C VAL A 164 -7.82 8.77 -15.02
N ASP A 165 -7.99 10.01 -15.48
CA ASP A 165 -8.14 10.33 -16.90
C ASP A 165 -6.91 9.93 -17.71
N ALA A 166 -5.71 10.26 -17.22
CA ALA A 166 -4.46 9.86 -17.86
C ALA A 166 -4.28 8.34 -17.94
N VAL A 167 -4.66 7.61 -16.89
CA VAL A 167 -4.57 6.15 -16.85
C VAL A 167 -5.61 5.50 -17.74
N ALA A 168 -6.86 5.98 -17.70
CA ALA A 168 -7.96 5.51 -18.54
C ALA A 168 -7.65 5.70 -20.02
N ALA A 169 -7.16 6.89 -20.42
CA ALA A 169 -6.72 7.18 -21.77
C ALA A 169 -5.57 6.27 -22.21
N ARG A 170 -4.53 6.13 -21.38
CA ARG A 170 -3.37 5.27 -21.67
C ARG A 170 -3.75 3.80 -21.85
N ARG A 171 -4.77 3.33 -21.12
CA ARG A 171 -5.26 1.95 -21.16
C ARG A 171 -6.40 1.72 -22.14
N ALA A 172 -6.89 2.76 -22.81
CA ALA A 172 -8.08 2.72 -23.64
C ALA A 172 -9.28 2.04 -22.94
N THR A 173 -9.52 2.41 -21.67
CA THR A 173 -10.59 1.85 -20.84
C THR A 173 -11.44 2.97 -20.23
N SER A 174 -12.61 2.63 -19.71
CA SER A 174 -13.54 3.55 -19.08
C SER A 174 -13.65 3.32 -17.57
N LEU A 175 -14.15 4.33 -16.87
CA LEU A 175 -14.36 4.35 -15.44
C LEU A 175 -15.63 3.56 -15.08
N VAL A 176 -15.60 2.84 -13.96
CA VAL A 176 -16.76 2.15 -13.41
C VAL A 176 -17.52 3.09 -12.47
N SER A 177 -18.85 3.11 -12.57
CA SER A 177 -19.69 3.84 -11.61
C SER A 177 -19.87 3.05 -10.31
N HIS A 178 -19.78 3.74 -9.19
CA HIS A 178 -19.97 3.26 -7.82
C HIS A 178 -21.05 4.11 -7.18
N ARG A 179 -22.26 3.60 -7.01
CA ARG A 179 -23.43 4.31 -6.45
C ARG A 179 -23.80 3.86 -5.05
N THR A 180 -23.40 2.65 -4.67
CA THR A 180 -23.86 1.97 -3.46
C THR A 180 -22.70 1.55 -2.56
N MET A 181 -22.99 1.36 -1.27
CA MET A 181 -22.01 0.84 -0.33
C MET A 181 -21.58 -0.60 -0.67
N GLY A 182 -22.47 -1.41 -1.25
CA GLY A 182 -22.13 -2.75 -1.75
C GLY A 182 -21.03 -2.73 -2.81
N GLU A 183 -21.07 -1.78 -3.74
CA GLU A 183 -20.01 -1.60 -4.75
C GLU A 183 -18.69 -1.15 -4.12
N ALA A 184 -18.74 -0.30 -3.09
CA ALA A 184 -17.57 0.10 -2.32
C ALA A 184 -16.91 -1.08 -1.59
N VAL A 185 -17.73 -1.97 -1.02
CA VAL A 185 -17.26 -3.23 -0.41
C VAL A 185 -16.61 -4.13 -1.46
N VAL A 186 -17.22 -4.29 -2.64
CA VAL A 186 -16.66 -5.10 -3.74
C VAL A 186 -15.32 -4.55 -4.21
N LEU A 187 -15.21 -3.23 -4.40
CA LEU A 187 -13.96 -2.58 -4.79
C LEU A 187 -12.87 -2.77 -3.72
N SER A 188 -13.21 -2.55 -2.45
CA SER A 188 -12.27 -2.69 -1.33
C SER A 188 -11.77 -4.14 -1.20
N ASN A 189 -12.66 -5.12 -1.39
CA ASN A 189 -12.30 -6.54 -1.43
C ASN A 189 -11.40 -6.91 -2.61
N ARG A 190 -11.64 -6.31 -3.79
CA ARG A 190 -10.75 -6.47 -4.95
C ARG A 190 -9.35 -5.94 -4.63
N LEU A 191 -9.25 -4.74 -4.07
CA LEU A 191 -7.98 -4.15 -3.65
C LEU A 191 -7.25 -4.98 -2.59
N ALA A 192 -7.97 -5.50 -1.59
CA ALA A 192 -7.39 -6.41 -0.59
C ALA A 192 -6.81 -7.68 -1.21
N ARG A 193 -7.46 -8.24 -2.24
CA ARG A 193 -6.93 -9.39 -3.00
C ARG A 193 -5.66 -9.01 -3.77
N HIS A 194 -5.64 -7.86 -4.45
CA HIS A 194 -4.42 -7.38 -5.12
C HIS A 194 -3.27 -7.19 -4.12
N GLN A 195 -3.52 -6.53 -3.00
CA GLN A 195 -2.50 -6.31 -1.97
C GLN A 195 -1.94 -7.63 -1.41
N ARG A 196 -2.80 -8.61 -1.15
CA ARG A 196 -2.36 -9.95 -0.71
C ARG A 196 -1.54 -10.66 -1.78
N ALA A 197 -1.94 -10.58 -3.05
CA ALA A 197 -1.17 -11.11 -4.16
C ALA A 197 0.23 -10.47 -4.21
N CYS A 198 0.33 -9.14 -4.12
CA CYS A 198 1.61 -8.42 -4.08
C CYS A 198 2.48 -8.87 -2.91
N VAL A 199 1.94 -8.89 -1.69
CA VAL A 199 2.68 -9.30 -0.49
C VAL A 199 3.15 -10.75 -0.60
N SER A 200 2.31 -11.64 -1.12
CA SER A 200 2.67 -13.04 -1.34
C SER A 200 3.77 -13.20 -2.39
N ALA A 201 3.72 -12.43 -3.47
CA ALA A 201 4.75 -12.40 -4.51
C ALA A 201 6.07 -11.85 -3.97
N GLN A 202 6.03 -10.78 -3.16
CA GLN A 202 7.20 -10.22 -2.50
C GLN A 202 7.83 -11.21 -1.52
N LYS A 203 7.02 -11.89 -0.68
CA LYS A 203 7.51 -12.95 0.21
C LYS A 203 8.17 -14.09 -0.57
N ARG A 204 7.54 -14.56 -1.65
CA ARG A 204 8.12 -15.60 -2.52
C ARG A 204 9.44 -15.15 -3.14
N ARG A 205 9.52 -13.92 -3.68
CA ARG A 205 10.78 -13.36 -4.21
C ARG A 205 11.86 -13.27 -3.13
N GLY A 206 11.50 -12.84 -1.91
CA GLY A 206 12.43 -12.78 -0.78
C GLY A 206 12.98 -14.16 -0.39
N LEU A 207 12.10 -15.16 -0.32
CA LEU A 207 12.49 -16.55 -0.05
C LEU A 207 13.39 -17.12 -1.16
N LEU A 208 13.09 -16.84 -2.43
CA LEU A 208 13.95 -17.25 -3.54
C LEU A 208 15.35 -16.64 -3.45
N VAL A 209 15.45 -15.34 -3.15
CA VAL A 209 16.74 -14.67 -2.97
C VAL A 209 17.52 -15.28 -1.79
N LEU A 210 16.87 -15.52 -0.65
CA LEU A 210 17.50 -16.17 0.50
C LEU A 210 17.96 -17.59 0.18
N GLY A 211 17.13 -18.36 -0.53
CA GLY A 211 17.48 -19.70 -1.00
C GLY A 211 18.68 -19.70 -1.95
N SER A 212 18.75 -18.75 -2.88
CA SER A 212 19.92 -18.57 -3.76
C SER A 212 21.19 -18.24 -2.96
N ILE A 213 21.11 -17.36 -1.95
CA ILE A 213 22.26 -17.04 -1.09
C ILE A 213 22.72 -18.28 -0.32
N ALA A 214 21.79 -19.05 0.25
CA ALA A 214 22.11 -20.27 0.98
C ALA A 214 22.76 -21.34 0.08
N LEU A 215 22.26 -21.51 -1.15
CA LEU A 215 22.83 -22.43 -2.13
C LEU A 215 24.26 -22.05 -2.51
N VAL A 216 24.50 -20.76 -2.75
CA VAL A 216 25.84 -20.23 -3.05
C VAL A 216 26.79 -20.46 -1.87
N ALA A 217 26.35 -20.17 -0.64
CA ALA A 217 27.15 -20.42 0.57
C ALA A 217 27.45 -21.92 0.80
N ALA A 218 26.50 -22.81 0.48
CA ALA A 218 26.72 -24.25 0.55
C ALA A 218 27.73 -24.72 -0.51
N ALA A 219 27.67 -24.20 -1.73
CA ALA A 219 28.65 -24.46 -2.77
C ALA A 219 30.06 -23.98 -2.37
N ALA A 220 30.16 -22.81 -1.74
CA ALA A 220 31.38 -22.27 -1.13
C ALA A 220 32.02 -23.29 -0.19
N LEU A 221 31.20 -23.76 0.76
CA LEU A 221 31.64 -24.65 1.81
C LEU A 221 32.15 -25.96 1.23
N VAL A 222 31.44 -26.56 0.28
CA VAL A 222 31.88 -27.79 -0.38
C VAL A 222 33.18 -27.56 -1.17
N GLY A 223 33.29 -26.44 -1.88
CA GLY A 223 34.49 -26.09 -2.65
C GLY A 223 35.73 -25.95 -1.77
N VAL A 224 35.61 -25.39 -0.57
CA VAL A 224 36.69 -25.27 0.41
C VAL A 224 37.30 -26.63 0.78
N PHE A 225 36.49 -27.69 0.85
CA PHE A 225 36.96 -29.01 1.27
C PHE A 225 37.38 -29.92 0.11
N THR A 226 37.10 -29.56 -1.14
CA THR A 226 37.25 -30.45 -2.30
C THR A 226 38.15 -29.93 -3.40
N LEU A 227 38.37 -28.61 -3.48
CA LEU A 227 39.12 -28.00 -4.58
C LEU A 227 40.55 -27.62 -4.18
N PRO A 228 41.52 -27.74 -5.12
CA PRO A 228 42.83 -27.12 -4.95
C PRO A 228 42.69 -25.59 -4.84
N PHE A 229 43.69 -24.93 -4.26
CA PHE A 229 43.66 -23.49 -3.93
C PHE A 229 43.25 -22.58 -5.10
N THR A 230 43.63 -22.92 -6.33
CA THR A 230 43.25 -22.20 -7.56
C THR A 230 41.75 -22.31 -7.87
N GLY A 231 41.12 -23.47 -7.61
CA GLY A 231 39.67 -23.65 -7.74
C GLY A 231 38.89 -22.86 -6.69
N LEU A 232 39.44 -22.77 -5.48
CA LEU A 232 38.92 -21.95 -4.38
C LEU A 232 38.85 -20.45 -4.72
N LEU A 233 39.88 -19.93 -5.40
CA LEU A 233 39.97 -18.51 -5.78
C LEU A 233 38.95 -18.13 -6.87
N VAL A 234 38.74 -19.03 -7.85
CA VAL A 234 37.70 -18.86 -8.89
C VAL A 234 36.30 -18.93 -8.29
N LEU A 235 36.06 -19.85 -7.35
CA LEU A 235 34.79 -19.98 -6.66
C LEU A 235 34.46 -18.70 -5.87
N LEU A 236 35.42 -18.17 -5.11
CA LEU A 236 35.25 -16.92 -4.36
C LEU A 236 34.86 -15.74 -5.27
N VAL A 237 35.50 -15.60 -6.44
CA VAL A 237 35.17 -14.53 -7.40
C VAL A 237 33.75 -14.68 -7.94
N LEU A 238 33.35 -15.91 -8.26
CA LEU A 238 31.98 -16.23 -8.69
C LEU A 238 30.96 -15.91 -7.60
N GLU A 239 31.26 -16.23 -6.34
CA GLU A 239 30.38 -15.93 -5.21
C GLU A 239 30.23 -14.45 -4.96
N VAL A 240 31.33 -13.70 -4.98
CA VAL A 240 31.29 -12.23 -4.84
C VAL A 240 30.50 -11.63 -6.01
N ALA A 241 30.67 -12.13 -7.23
CA ALA A 241 29.90 -11.68 -8.39
C ALA A 241 28.41 -11.99 -8.23
N VAL A 242 28.05 -13.20 -7.79
CA VAL A 242 26.66 -13.61 -7.55
C VAL A 242 26.05 -12.81 -6.39
N ILE A 243 26.77 -12.62 -5.28
CA ILE A 243 26.33 -11.79 -4.16
C ILE A 243 26.18 -10.33 -4.61
N ALA A 244 27.11 -9.79 -5.39
CA ALA A 244 27.01 -8.43 -5.93
C ALA A 244 25.81 -8.29 -6.89
N VAL A 245 25.54 -9.29 -7.72
CA VAL A 245 24.35 -9.35 -8.58
C VAL A 245 23.09 -9.48 -7.75
N LEU A 246 23.05 -10.31 -6.71
CA LEU A 246 21.90 -10.50 -5.82
C LEU A 246 21.64 -9.27 -4.95
N LEU A 247 22.68 -8.62 -4.43
CA LEU A 247 22.60 -7.34 -3.70
C LEU A 247 22.23 -6.20 -4.65
N GLY A 248 22.73 -6.21 -5.87
CA GLY A 248 22.33 -5.32 -6.95
C GLY A 248 20.88 -5.52 -7.35
N PHE A 249 20.40 -6.77 -7.43
CA PHE A 249 19.01 -7.12 -7.64
C PHE A 249 18.15 -6.74 -6.45
N ARG A 250 18.60 -6.95 -5.22
CA ARG A 250 17.93 -6.48 -4.00
C ARG A 250 17.81 -4.96 -4.04
N ARG A 251 18.91 -4.25 -4.27
CA ARG A 251 18.92 -2.78 -4.45
C ARG A 251 18.08 -2.34 -5.64
N ARG A 252 17.95 -3.11 -6.73
CA ARG A 252 17.04 -2.83 -7.87
C ARG A 252 15.62 -3.33 -7.65
N ILE A 253 15.33 -4.21 -6.72
CA ILE A 253 13.97 -4.60 -6.34
C ILE A 253 13.44 -3.52 -5.40
N TYR A 254 14.25 -3.08 -4.44
CA TYR A 254 14.00 -1.88 -3.67
C TYR A 254 13.97 -0.66 -4.62
N ALA A 255 15.07 -0.24 -5.24
CA ALA A 255 15.13 0.98 -6.06
C ALA A 255 14.45 0.91 -7.44
N GLY A 256 14.27 -0.26 -8.07
CA GLY A 256 13.73 -0.42 -9.43
C GLY A 256 12.24 -0.79 -9.49
N SER A 257 11.65 -1.36 -8.43
CA SER A 257 10.20 -1.22 -8.22
C SER A 257 9.84 0.23 -7.84
N LEU A 258 10.82 1.01 -7.37
CA LEU A 258 10.67 2.40 -6.90
C LEU A 258 11.12 3.51 -7.88
N SER A 259 11.79 3.23 -9.01
CA SER A 259 12.27 4.29 -9.93
C SER A 259 11.71 4.19 -11.33
N ARG A 260 11.44 2.99 -11.86
CA ARG A 260 10.79 2.86 -13.19
C ARG A 260 9.29 3.10 -13.17
N ARG A 261 8.63 3.03 -12.00
CA ARG A 261 7.18 3.26 -11.87
C ARG A 261 6.78 4.65 -11.37
N TYR A 262 7.74 5.43 -10.88
CA TYR A 262 7.51 6.82 -10.43
C TYR A 262 8.01 7.86 -11.44
N ARG A 263 8.72 7.45 -12.50
CA ARG A 263 9.20 8.34 -13.56
C ARG A 263 8.16 8.68 -14.64
N THR A 264 6.92 8.20 -14.52
CA THR A 264 5.85 8.49 -15.49
C THR A 264 4.97 9.69 -15.11
N ALA A 265 5.22 10.35 -13.99
CA ALA A 265 4.67 11.68 -13.73
C ALA A 265 5.84 12.66 -13.77
N GLY A 266 5.87 13.52 -14.79
CA GLY A 266 6.86 14.58 -14.91
C GLY A 266 6.90 15.42 -13.63
N ARG A 267 8.10 15.78 -13.19
CA ARG A 267 8.25 16.89 -12.24
C ARG A 267 7.50 18.09 -12.85
N PRO A 268 6.55 18.73 -12.14
CA PRO A 268 6.22 20.10 -12.50
C PRO A 268 7.52 20.91 -12.37
N ALA A 269 7.84 21.66 -13.43
CA ALA A 269 8.86 22.68 -13.35
C ALA A 269 8.45 23.62 -12.23
N LEU A 270 9.29 23.72 -11.19
CA LEU A 270 9.22 24.86 -10.29
C LEU A 270 9.74 26.03 -11.12
N GLU A 271 8.82 26.81 -11.69
CA GLU A 271 9.16 28.15 -12.16
C GLU A 271 9.41 29.06 -10.94
N PRO A 272 10.38 29.99 -11.05
CA PRO A 272 10.83 30.85 -9.95
C PRO A 272 9.79 31.88 -9.51
#